data_AF-A0A2V4WZT2-F1
#
_entry.id   AF-A0A2V4WZT2-F1
#
_cell.length_a   1.000
_cell.length_b   1.000
_cell.length_c   1.000
_cell.angle_alpha   90.00
_cell.angle_beta   90.00
_cell.angle_gamma   90.00
#
_symmetry.space_group_name_H-M   'P 1'
#
loop_
_entity.id
_entity.type
_entity.pdbx_description
1 polymer ?
#
loop_
_entity_poly.entity_id
_entity_poly.type
_entity_poly.pdbx_seq_one_letter_code
_entity_poly.pdbx_strand_id
1 'polypeptide(L)'
;MRFLKFLKNLFSTKELTEYELAKRTIKKMGYKSDGSGAFVKDSREGRTMIWITNNGVKIKAYFGGYAESEFLPRPIDKEKLKYFVKINQV
;
A
#
# COMPACT_ATOMS: atom_id res chain seq x y z
N MET A 1 40.93 -0.67 -4.98
CA MET A 1 39.90 -0.79 -6.06
C MET A 1 38.82 -1.89 -5.82
N ARG A 2 38.51 -2.32 -4.58
CA ARG A 2 37.44 -3.32 -4.31
C ARG A 2 36.15 -2.73 -3.72
N PHE A 3 36.22 -1.58 -3.06
CA PHE A 3 35.07 -0.95 -2.39
C PHE A 3 34.00 -0.43 -3.37
N LEU A 4 34.41 0.14 -4.50
CA LEU A 4 33.49 0.70 -5.51
C LEU A 4 32.64 -0.37 -6.23
N LYS A 5 33.14 -1.62 -6.35
CA LYS A 5 32.36 -2.74 -6.93
C LYS A 5 31.24 -3.19 -5.98
N PHE A 6 31.46 -3.09 -4.68
CA PHE A 6 30.46 -3.48 -3.66
C PHE A 6 29.27 -2.52 -3.64
N LEU A 7 29.54 -1.21 -3.79
CA LEU A 7 28.49 -0.19 -3.91
C LEU A 7 27.68 -0.34 -5.21
N LYS A 8 28.31 -0.67 -6.35
CA LYS A 8 27.58 -0.90 -7.61
C LYS A 8 26.57 -2.06 -7.52
N ASN A 9 26.84 -3.11 -6.74
CA ASN A 9 25.90 -4.21 -6.54
C ASN A 9 24.76 -3.87 -5.57
N LEU A 10 24.94 -2.91 -4.66
CA LEU A 10 23.86 -2.41 -3.79
C LEU A 10 22.81 -1.60 -4.57
N PHE A 11 23.20 -1.02 -5.70
CA PHE A 11 22.33 -0.28 -6.62
C PHE A 11 21.87 -1.11 -7.82
N SER A 12 22.02 -2.44 -7.78
CA SER A 12 21.24 -3.28 -8.68
C SER A 12 19.77 -3.11 -8.28
N THR A 13 19.05 -2.27 -9.03
CA THR A 13 17.64 -1.98 -8.84
C THR A 13 16.86 -3.26 -9.10
N LYS A 14 16.74 -4.09 -8.07
CA LYS A 14 15.85 -5.23 -8.07
C LYS A 14 14.47 -4.68 -8.39
N GLU A 15 13.88 -5.12 -9.50
CA GLU A 15 12.50 -4.78 -9.83
C GLU A 15 11.64 -5.16 -8.63
N LEU A 16 10.89 -4.19 -8.12
CA LEU A 16 10.02 -4.43 -6.98
C LEU A 16 8.90 -5.36 -7.43
N THR A 17 8.63 -6.37 -6.62
CA THR A 17 7.41 -7.17 -6.81
C THR A 17 6.17 -6.27 -6.72
N GLU A 18 5.06 -6.66 -7.35
CA GLU A 18 3.78 -5.94 -7.24
C GLU A 18 3.40 -5.68 -5.77
N TYR A 19 3.63 -6.66 -4.90
CA TYR A 19 3.39 -6.54 -3.47
C TYR A 19 4.26 -5.46 -2.81
N GLU A 20 5.57 -5.46 -3.09
CA GLU A 20 6.49 -4.46 -2.54
C GLU A 20 6.18 -3.05 -3.05
N LEU A 21 5.80 -2.93 -4.33
CA LEU A 21 5.37 -1.69 -4.94
C LEU A 21 4.09 -1.18 -4.26
N ALA A 22 3.09 -2.04 -4.06
CA ALA A 22 1.85 -1.69 -3.39
C ALA A 22 2.10 -1.25 -1.94
N LYS A 23 2.88 -2.04 -1.19
CA LYS A 23 3.29 -1.76 0.19
C LYS A 23 4.02 -0.43 0.31
N ARG A 24 4.99 -0.16 -0.57
CA ARG A 24 5.73 1.12 -0.58
C ARG A 24 4.80 2.28 -0.91
N THR A 25 3.88 2.10 -1.85
CA THR A 25 2.92 3.14 -2.27
C THR A 25 1.96 3.49 -1.14
N ILE A 26 1.33 2.50 -0.51
CA ILE A 26 0.41 2.68 0.62
C ILE A 26 1.11 3.38 1.80
N LYS A 27 2.35 2.97 2.14
CA LYS A 27 3.15 3.65 3.16
C LYS A 27 3.45 5.11 2.82
N LYS A 28 3.78 5.41 1.55
CA LYS A 28 4.00 6.78 1.07
C LYS A 28 2.73 7.64 1.13
N MET A 29 1.55 7.03 1.13
CA MET A 29 0.26 7.73 1.29
C MET A 29 -0.11 8.00 2.77
N GLY A 30 0.76 7.65 3.71
CA GLY A 30 0.61 7.94 5.14
C GLY A 30 0.00 6.82 5.97
N TYR A 31 -0.22 5.64 5.37
CA TYR A 31 -0.75 4.49 6.11
C TYR A 31 0.36 3.76 6.87
N LYS A 32 0.05 3.33 8.09
CA LYS A 32 0.97 2.60 8.98
C LYS A 32 0.57 1.14 9.08
N SER A 33 1.53 0.23 9.18
CA SER A 33 1.19 -1.19 9.39
C SER A 33 0.71 -1.39 10.82
N ASP A 34 -0.36 -2.16 11.00
CA ASP A 34 -0.95 -2.47 12.31
C ASP A 34 -0.42 -3.76 12.95
N GLY A 35 0.48 -4.48 12.27
CA GLY A 35 1.00 -5.78 12.71
C GLY A 35 0.11 -6.99 12.38
N SER A 36 -1.14 -6.79 11.96
CA SER A 36 -2.08 -7.86 11.54
C SER A 36 -2.03 -8.13 10.03
N GLY A 37 -1.19 -7.38 9.30
CA GLY A 37 -1.14 -7.40 7.84
C GLY A 37 -1.97 -6.30 7.19
N ALA A 38 -2.68 -5.48 7.97
CA ALA A 38 -3.36 -4.30 7.48
C ALA A 38 -2.44 -3.06 7.51
N PHE A 39 -2.82 -2.08 6.69
CA PHE A 39 -2.29 -0.73 6.70
C PHE A 39 -3.41 0.22 7.10
N VAL A 40 -3.21 0.98 8.16
CA VAL A 40 -4.24 1.80 8.80
C VAL A 40 -3.86 3.27 8.72
N LYS A 41 -4.88 4.10 8.47
CA LYS A 41 -4.80 5.55 8.56
C LYS A 41 -6.06 6.05 9.27
N ASP A 42 -5.85 6.75 10.38
CA ASP A 42 -6.91 7.41 11.14
C ASP A 42 -7.02 8.87 10.69
N SER A 43 -8.25 9.35 10.53
CA SER A 43 -8.61 10.74 10.27
C SER A 43 -9.62 11.20 11.32
N ARG A 44 -9.99 12.48 11.31
CA ARG A 44 -11.07 12.99 12.16
C ARG A 44 -12.43 12.42 11.74
N GLU A 45 -12.58 12.08 10.46
CA GLU A 45 -13.83 11.61 9.85
C GLU A 45 -14.00 10.10 9.98
N GLY A 46 -12.89 9.36 10.17
CA GLY A 46 -12.96 7.91 10.23
C GLY A 46 -11.62 7.19 10.29
N ARG A 47 -11.67 5.89 9.98
CA ARG A 47 -10.51 5.01 9.87
C ARG A 47 -10.53 4.29 8.54
N THR A 48 -9.42 4.31 7.83
CA THR A 48 -9.23 3.52 6.61
C THR A 48 -8.22 2.40 6.84
N MET A 49 -8.58 1.18 6.48
CA MET A 49 -7.75 -0.01 6.57
C MET A 49 -7.55 -0.63 5.18
N ILE A 50 -6.32 -1.04 4.85
CA ILE A 50 -5.96 -1.61 3.56
C ILE A 50 -5.22 -2.94 3.76
N TRP A 51 -5.61 -3.97 3.01
CA TRP A 51 -4.91 -5.26 2.95
C TRP A 51 -4.40 -5.53 1.55
N ILE A 52 -3.15 -5.95 1.43
CA ILE A 52 -2.60 -6.47 0.17
C ILE A 52 -2.64 -8.00 0.25
N THR A 53 -3.38 -8.62 -0.66
CA THR A 53 -3.62 -10.07 -0.69
C THR A 53 -3.00 -10.71 -1.94
N ASN A 54 -3.11 -12.03 -2.04
CA ASN A 54 -2.72 -12.75 -3.26
C ASN A 54 -3.59 -12.39 -4.47
N ASN A 55 -4.85 -11.96 -4.26
CA ASN A 55 -5.79 -11.68 -5.35
C ASN A 55 -5.86 -10.19 -5.73
N GLY A 56 -5.39 -9.29 -4.86
CA GLY A 56 -5.55 -7.85 -5.05
C GLY A 56 -5.44 -7.06 -3.75
N VAL A 57 -5.93 -5.82 -3.77
CA VAL A 57 -5.95 -4.91 -2.63
C VAL A 57 -7.38 -4.71 -2.14
N LYS A 58 -7.62 -4.96 -0.86
CA LYS A 58 -8.90 -4.68 -0.20
C LYS A 58 -8.76 -3.40 0.61
N ILE A 59 -9.74 -2.51 0.52
CA ILE A 59 -9.86 -1.34 1.39
C ILE A 59 -11.16 -1.43 2.20
N LYS A 60 -11.12 -0.97 3.45
CA LYS A 60 -12.29 -0.81 4.29
C LYS A 60 -12.22 0.53 5.00
N ALA A 61 -13.20 1.39 4.75
CA ALA A 61 -13.32 2.71 5.34
C ALA A 61 -14.46 2.71 6.35
N TYR A 62 -14.19 3.24 7.54
CA TYR A 62 -15.15 3.35 8.65
C TYR A 62 -15.41 4.83 8.93
N PHE A 63 -16.64 5.30 8.77
CA PHE A 63 -17.02 6.70 8.97
C PHE A 63 -18.42 6.79 9.59
N GLY A 64 -18.61 7.66 10.58
CA GLY A 64 -19.94 8.00 11.12
C GLY A 64 -20.81 6.81 11.60
N GLY A 65 -20.20 5.69 12.03
CA GLY A 65 -20.92 4.48 12.43
C GLY A 65 -21.21 3.48 11.29
N TYR A 66 -20.81 3.81 10.06
CA TYR A 66 -20.92 2.96 8.88
C TYR A 66 -19.55 2.45 8.43
N ALA A 67 -19.55 1.42 7.59
CA ALA A 67 -18.34 0.91 6.98
C ALA A 67 -18.59 0.50 5.52
N GLU A 68 -17.70 0.93 4.64
CA GLU A 68 -17.70 0.54 3.23
C GLU A 68 -16.44 -0.27 2.92
N SER A 69 -16.53 -1.16 1.93
CA SER A 69 -15.38 -1.96 1.50
C SER A 69 -15.35 -2.14 0.01
N GLU A 70 -14.16 -1.99 -0.55
CA GLU A 70 -13.92 -2.09 -1.99
C GLU A 70 -12.72 -3.01 -2.27
N PHE A 71 -12.65 -3.51 -3.51
CA PHE A 71 -11.59 -4.44 -3.94
C PHE A 71 -11.00 -4.07 -5.30
N LEU A 72 -9.68 -3.93 -5.33
CA LEU A 72 -8.89 -3.77 -6.55
C LEU A 72 -8.24 -5.11 -6.92
N PRO A 73 -8.67 -5.80 -7.99
CA PRO A 73 -8.04 -7.05 -8.43
C PRO A 73 -6.63 -6.80 -8.98
N ARG A 74 -5.83 -7.87 -9.02
CA ARG A 74 -4.55 -7.88 -9.76
C ARG A 74 -4.78 -7.72 -11.28
N PRO A 75 -3.79 -7.20 -12.03
CA PRO A 75 -2.46 -6.73 -11.57
C PRO A 75 -2.52 -5.38 -10.84
N ILE A 76 -1.63 -5.18 -9.87
CA ILE A 76 -1.56 -3.95 -9.07
C ILE A 76 -0.52 -3.00 -9.67
N ASP A 77 -0.98 -1.95 -10.35
CA ASP A 77 -0.12 -0.84 -10.73
C ASP A 77 -0.21 0.34 -9.74
N LYS A 78 0.84 1.16 -9.74
CA LYS A 78 1.01 2.26 -8.78
C LYS A 78 -0.07 3.31 -8.89
N GLU A 79 -0.47 3.68 -10.11
CA GLU A 79 -1.40 4.81 -10.32
C GLU A 79 -2.85 4.37 -10.08
N LYS A 80 -3.25 3.17 -10.51
CA LYS A 80 -4.54 2.58 -10.12
C LYS A 80 -4.63 2.39 -8.62
N LEU A 81 -3.58 1.92 -7.95
CA LEU A 81 -3.58 1.78 -6.49
C LEU A 81 -3.78 3.13 -5.79
N LYS A 82 -3.04 4.16 -6.20
CA LYS A 82 -3.21 5.50 -5.61
C LYS A 82 -4.62 6.04 -5.84
N TYR A 83 -5.13 5.91 -7.06
CA TYR A 83 -6.47 6.36 -7.41
C TYR A 83 -7.51 5.62 -6.57
N PHE A 84 -7.45 4.29 -6.55
CA PHE A 84 -8.30 3.42 -5.76
C PHE A 84 -8.30 3.77 -4.26
N VAL A 85 -7.12 3.99 -3.67
CA VAL A 85 -7.04 4.40 -2.25
C VAL A 85 -7.57 5.83 -2.06
N LYS A 86 -7.34 6.73 -3.01
CA LYS A 86 -7.78 8.12 -2.90
C LYS A 86 -9.30 8.27 -2.92
N ILE A 87 -10.00 7.50 -3.74
CA ILE A 87 -11.46 7.58 -3.87
C ILE A 87 -12.22 6.83 -2.76
N ASN A 88 -11.56 5.87 -2.09
CA ASN A 88 -12.19 4.99 -1.10
C ASN A 88 -11.72 5.22 0.34
N GLN A 89 -10.89 6.24 0.60
CA GLN A 89 -10.48 6.60 1.96
C GLN A 89 -11.40 7.64 2.58
N VAL A 90 -11.44 7.63 3.90
CA VAL A 90 -12.05 8.65 4.77
C VAL A 90 -10.99 9.32 5.65
#